data_AF-A0A6G0QTM0-F1
#
_entry.id   AF-A0A6G0QTM0-F1
#
_cell.length_a   1.000
_cell.length_b   1.000
_cell.length_c   1.000
_cell.angle_alpha   90.00
_cell.angle_beta   90.00
_cell.angle_gamma   90.00
#
_symmetry.space_group_name_H-M   'P 1'
#
loop_
_entity.id
_entity.type
_entity.pdbx_description
1 polymer ?
#
loop_
_entity_poly.entity_id
_entity_poly.type
_entity_poly.pdbx_seq_one_letter_code
_entity_poly.pdbx_strand_id
1 'polypeptide(L)'
;MASATQRVTVAPTPLDASCPDVPVAVAQDFPALCQICLDAPASIFQLCGAQCLAELCESCVVRHLTASVYAFYLGVLPKVRCPVCLTLLNRNQWHKFVLPVEPPQEQQYTDDNSHVLDKYVTLCRQSCGFQSPCCHNEEYTMLPQRYAESEDGDDDDDKVELVEEQLEALPELRRRCVELCYHREEVADFYEFLSTKFDGRVEAVLWQLLPKIVDEERRAALLLRHLRRNPDTQTHCCGAKLCFKCKAVNHHGGDCASSARQ
;
A
#
# COMPACT_ATOMS: atom_id res chain seq x y z
N MET A 1 -34.71 -11.56 17.73
CA MET A 1 -33.94 -10.64 18.59
C MET A 1 -33.02 -9.86 17.68
N ALA A 2 -33.11 -8.53 17.63
CA ALA A 2 -32.21 -7.74 16.79
C ALA A 2 -30.81 -7.86 17.38
N SER A 3 -29.83 -8.32 16.58
CA SER A 3 -28.43 -8.36 16.98
C SER A 3 -27.97 -6.92 17.24
N ALA A 4 -27.32 -6.68 18.38
CA ALA A 4 -26.83 -5.35 18.73
C ALA A 4 -25.77 -4.92 17.70
N THR A 5 -25.90 -3.71 17.19
CA THR A 5 -24.93 -3.11 16.26
C THR A 5 -24.24 -1.93 16.93
N GLN A 6 -22.95 -1.74 16.61
CA GLN A 6 -22.15 -0.64 17.14
C GLN A 6 -21.42 0.07 15.99
N ARG A 7 -21.39 1.41 16.04
CA ARG A 7 -20.57 2.26 15.16
C ARG A 7 -19.14 2.32 15.69
N VAL A 8 -18.17 1.89 14.89
CA VAL A 8 -16.76 1.84 15.30
C VAL A 8 -15.81 2.24 14.18
N THR A 9 -14.64 2.74 14.57
CA THR A 9 -13.50 2.95 13.66
C THR A 9 -12.71 1.66 13.52
N VAL A 10 -12.55 1.17 12.29
CA VAL A 10 -11.90 -0.13 12.02
C VAL A 10 -10.41 -0.09 12.39
N ALA A 11 -9.69 0.96 11.98
CA ALA A 11 -8.26 1.15 12.24
C ALA A 11 -7.97 2.62 12.61
N PRO A 12 -7.70 2.93 13.89
CA PRO A 12 -7.52 4.32 14.32
C PRO A 12 -6.20 4.92 13.85
N THR A 13 -5.15 4.11 13.72
CA THR A 13 -3.79 4.53 13.34
C THR A 13 -3.33 3.89 12.03
N PRO A 14 -2.31 4.45 11.35
CA PRO A 14 -1.72 3.78 10.19
C PRO A 14 -1.11 2.44 10.60
N LEU A 15 -1.38 1.41 9.81
CA LEU A 15 -1.17 0.01 10.20
C LEU A 15 0.28 -0.44 10.09
N ASP A 16 1.07 0.21 9.26
CA ASP A 16 2.48 -0.06 8.99
C ASP A 16 3.40 1.09 9.44
N ALA A 17 2.92 2.03 10.26
CA ALA A 17 3.70 3.16 10.76
C ALA A 17 4.94 2.75 11.58
N SER A 18 4.84 1.64 12.31
CA SER A 18 5.94 1.07 13.09
C SER A 18 6.41 -0.24 12.45
N CYS A 19 7.65 -0.25 11.98
CA CYS A 19 8.34 -1.49 11.66
C CYS A 19 8.52 -2.27 12.97
N PRO A 20 8.18 -3.57 13.03
CA PRO A 20 8.48 -4.37 14.22
C PRO A 20 9.98 -4.27 14.51
N ASP A 21 10.30 -4.01 15.78
CA ASP A 21 11.63 -3.61 16.25
C ASP A 21 12.75 -4.44 15.63
N VAL A 22 13.67 -3.72 14.99
CA VAL A 22 14.94 -4.28 14.51
C VAL A 22 15.86 -4.36 15.72
N PRO A 23 16.31 -5.54 16.16
CA PRO A 23 17.28 -5.62 17.24
C PRO A 23 18.54 -4.85 16.85
N VAL A 24 18.95 -3.94 17.74
CA VAL A 24 20.16 -3.12 17.59
C VAL A 24 21.35 -4.04 17.28
N ALA A 25 21.98 -3.83 16.12
CA ALA A 25 23.14 -4.59 15.72
C ALA A 25 24.27 -4.40 16.74
N VAL A 26 24.81 -5.52 17.22
CA VAL A 26 26.00 -5.55 18.08
C VAL A 26 27.17 -5.05 17.24
N ALA A 27 27.89 -4.05 17.73
CA ALA A 27 29.05 -3.47 17.06
C ALA A 27 30.07 -4.59 16.71
N GLN A 28 30.39 -4.74 15.43
CA GLN A 28 31.46 -5.61 14.97
C GLN A 28 32.78 -4.83 14.94
N ASP A 29 33.88 -5.48 15.34
CA ASP A 29 35.22 -4.89 15.46
C ASP A 29 35.87 -4.49 14.11
N PHE A 30 35.24 -4.82 12.98
CA PHE A 30 35.69 -4.43 11.64
C PHE A 30 34.51 -3.92 10.82
N PRO A 31 34.68 -2.85 10.01
CA PRO A 31 33.62 -2.38 9.13
C PRO A 31 33.35 -3.45 8.06
N ALA A 32 32.14 -4.01 8.08
CA ALA A 32 31.66 -4.87 7.01
C ALA A 32 31.70 -4.11 5.68
N LEU A 33 32.16 -4.76 4.60
CA LEU A 33 32.10 -4.20 3.26
C LEU A 33 30.72 -4.43 2.64
N CYS A 34 30.27 -3.50 1.80
CA CYS A 34 29.00 -3.62 1.11
C CYS A 34 28.98 -4.87 0.21
N GLN A 35 27.95 -5.71 0.37
CA GLN A 35 27.78 -6.94 -0.39
C GLN A 35 27.47 -6.75 -1.89
N ILE A 36 27.13 -5.52 -2.33
CA ILE A 36 26.85 -5.22 -3.75
C ILE A 36 28.11 -4.72 -4.47
N CYS A 37 28.76 -3.65 -3.96
CA CYS A 37 29.94 -3.09 -4.63
C CYS A 37 31.26 -3.71 -4.16
N LEU A 38 31.29 -4.36 -3.00
CA LEU A 38 32.48 -4.93 -2.36
C LEU A 38 33.59 -3.91 -2.02
N ASP A 39 33.31 -2.61 -2.19
CA ASP A 39 34.31 -1.54 -2.05
C ASP A 39 34.05 -0.61 -0.85
N ALA A 40 32.79 -0.19 -0.67
CA ALA A 40 32.41 0.79 0.35
C ALA A 40 32.06 0.11 1.68
N PRO A 41 32.26 0.77 2.84
CA PRO A 41 31.76 0.26 4.11
C PRO A 41 30.23 0.17 4.10
N ALA A 42 29.71 -0.90 4.68
CA ALA A 42 28.28 -1.10 4.87
C ALA A 42 27.75 -0.17 5.97
N SER A 43 26.62 0.48 5.70
CA SER A 43 25.91 1.36 6.64
C SER A 43 24.46 0.96 6.85
N ILE A 44 23.92 0.11 5.97
CA ILE A 44 22.54 -0.37 6.01
C ILE A 44 22.58 -1.86 6.32
N PHE A 45 21.92 -2.23 7.42
CA PHE A 45 21.83 -3.59 7.91
C PHE A 45 20.38 -4.03 8.01
N GLN A 46 20.14 -5.33 7.93
CA GLN A 46 18.84 -5.94 8.24
C GLN A 46 17.65 -5.32 7.47
N LEU A 47 17.87 -4.95 6.20
CA LEU A 47 16.93 -4.15 5.39
C LEU A 47 15.48 -4.64 5.40
N CYS A 48 15.25 -5.96 5.32
CA CYS A 48 13.90 -6.53 5.29
C CYS A 48 13.39 -7.05 6.65
N GLY A 49 14.18 -6.93 7.73
CA GLY A 49 13.83 -7.35 9.09
C GLY A 49 14.98 -8.00 9.87
N ALA A 50 14.73 -8.37 11.12
CA ALA A 50 15.76 -8.85 12.06
C ALA A 50 16.63 -10.03 11.59
N GLN A 51 16.09 -10.91 10.75
CA GLN A 51 16.82 -12.08 10.20
C GLN A 51 17.54 -11.78 8.88
N CYS A 52 17.46 -10.54 8.38
CA CYS A 52 18.07 -10.16 7.12
C CYS A 52 19.58 -9.96 7.29
N LEU A 53 20.36 -10.63 6.45
CA LEU A 53 21.83 -10.57 6.46
C LEU A 53 22.39 -9.50 5.52
N ALA A 54 21.56 -8.53 5.12
CA ALA A 54 22.00 -7.48 4.23
C ALA A 54 23.02 -6.58 4.93
N GLU A 55 24.15 -6.36 4.27
CA GLU A 55 25.21 -5.43 4.67
C GLU A 55 25.52 -4.55 3.45
N LEU A 56 24.93 -3.36 3.38
CA LEU A 56 24.89 -2.56 2.16
C LEU A 56 25.33 -1.12 2.41
N CYS A 57 25.96 -0.48 1.42
CA CYS A 57 26.13 0.97 1.43
C CYS A 57 24.89 1.66 0.83
N GLU A 58 24.68 2.91 1.23
CA GLU A 58 23.53 3.71 0.82
C GLU A 58 23.42 3.87 -0.70
N SER A 59 24.54 4.15 -1.38
CA SER A 59 24.55 4.35 -2.83
C SER A 59 24.11 3.10 -3.61
N CYS A 60 24.49 1.90 -3.15
CA CYS A 60 24.05 0.65 -3.76
C CYS A 60 22.57 0.36 -3.50
N VAL A 61 22.06 0.69 -2.32
CA VAL A 61 20.63 0.55 -2.01
C VAL A 61 19.81 1.48 -2.89
N VAL A 62 20.16 2.76 -2.98
CA VAL A 62 19.45 3.74 -3.83
C VAL A 62 19.46 3.31 -5.29
N ARG A 63 20.62 2.87 -5.82
CA ARG A 63 20.72 2.39 -7.19
C ARG A 63 19.87 1.15 -7.44
N HIS A 64 19.85 0.21 -6.50
CA HIS A 64 19.01 -0.98 -6.57
C HIS A 64 17.52 -0.62 -6.54
N LEU A 65 17.10 0.29 -5.66
CA LEU A 65 15.72 0.77 -5.57
C LEU A 65 15.29 1.45 -6.87
N THR A 66 16.15 2.32 -7.41
CA THR A 66 15.93 2.99 -8.70
C THR A 66 15.74 1.96 -9.80
N ALA A 67 16.68 1.03 -9.97
CA ALA A 67 16.57 -0.01 -11.00
C ALA A 67 15.32 -0.89 -10.79
N SER A 68 14.99 -1.24 -9.55
CA SER A 68 13.84 -2.07 -9.21
C SER A 68 12.52 -1.39 -9.58
N VAL A 69 12.34 -0.11 -9.24
CA VAL A 69 11.11 0.64 -9.52
C VAL A 69 10.97 0.94 -11.01
N TYR A 70 12.06 1.36 -11.66
CA TYR A 70 12.05 1.72 -13.08
C TYR A 70 11.95 0.52 -14.03
N ALA A 71 12.13 -0.71 -13.53
CA ALA A 71 11.88 -1.92 -14.31
C ALA A 71 10.39 -2.19 -14.60
N PHE A 72 9.47 -1.52 -13.90
CA PHE A 72 8.03 -1.73 -14.07
C PHE A 72 7.39 -0.77 -15.08
N TYR A 73 6.42 -1.28 -15.82
CA TYR A 73 5.60 -0.52 -16.76
C TYR A 73 4.31 0.00 -16.11
N LEU A 74 3.73 1.05 -16.70
CA LEU A 74 2.45 1.61 -16.23
C LEU A 74 1.35 0.52 -16.26
N GLY A 75 0.50 0.51 -15.23
CA GLY A 75 -0.57 -0.48 -15.07
C GLY A 75 -0.14 -1.78 -14.37
N VAL A 76 1.14 -1.93 -14.01
CA VAL A 76 1.64 -3.04 -13.19
C VAL A 76 2.05 -2.52 -11.81
N LEU A 77 1.60 -3.22 -10.77
CA LEU A 77 1.99 -2.89 -9.40
C LEU A 77 3.49 -3.15 -9.16
N PRO A 78 4.26 -2.14 -8.74
CA PRO A 78 5.70 -2.26 -8.53
C PRO A 78 6.01 -3.04 -7.26
N LYS A 79 6.84 -4.09 -7.38
CA LYS A 79 7.26 -4.91 -6.24
C LYS A 79 8.75 -4.76 -6.00
N VAL A 80 9.10 -4.08 -4.91
CA VAL A 80 10.48 -3.86 -4.49
C VAL A 80 10.93 -5.03 -3.61
N ARG A 81 12.14 -5.53 -3.85
CA ARG A 81 12.73 -6.65 -3.09
C ARG A 81 14.04 -6.25 -2.46
N CYS A 82 14.37 -6.89 -1.34
CA CYS A 82 15.70 -6.85 -0.76
C CYS A 82 16.72 -7.41 -1.77
N PRO A 83 17.83 -6.72 -2.06
CA PRO A 83 18.82 -7.21 -3.03
C PRO A 83 19.55 -8.47 -2.57
N VAL A 84 19.51 -8.78 -1.26
CA VAL A 84 20.20 -9.92 -0.66
C VAL A 84 19.25 -11.08 -0.43
N CYS A 85 18.14 -10.84 0.28
CA CYS A 85 17.18 -11.90 0.64
C CYS A 85 16.11 -12.15 -0.41
N LEU A 86 15.93 -11.26 -1.38
CA LEU A 86 14.84 -11.27 -2.37
C LEU A 86 13.41 -11.19 -1.78
N THR A 87 13.29 -11.06 -0.45
CA THR A 87 12.05 -10.76 0.26
C THR A 87 11.47 -9.43 -0.20
N LEU A 88 10.14 -9.38 -0.36
CA LEU A 88 9.44 -8.14 -0.69
C LEU A 88 9.57 -7.13 0.45
N LEU A 89 9.77 -5.87 0.09
CA LEU A 89 9.92 -4.77 1.03
C LEU A 89 8.66 -3.93 1.06
N ASN A 90 8.13 -3.72 2.25
CA ASN A 90 7.15 -2.66 2.48
C ASN A 90 7.82 -1.29 2.23
N ARG A 91 7.09 -0.34 1.67
CA ARG A 91 7.53 1.04 1.42
C ARG A 91 8.25 1.67 2.61
N ASN A 92 7.74 1.48 3.83
CA ASN A 92 8.31 2.09 5.04
C ASN A 92 9.72 1.60 5.35
N GLN A 93 10.10 0.43 4.84
CA GLN A 93 11.44 -0.13 5.02
C GLN A 93 12.49 0.57 4.14
N TRP A 94 12.10 1.14 2.99
CA TRP A 94 13.07 1.66 2.00
C TRP A 94 12.90 3.13 1.60
N HIS A 95 11.73 3.74 1.76
CA HIS A 95 11.50 5.12 1.28
C HIS A 95 12.45 6.15 1.91
N LYS A 96 12.87 5.94 3.16
CA LYS A 96 13.82 6.81 3.88
C LYS A 96 15.18 6.97 3.18
N PHE A 97 15.57 6.01 2.33
CA PHE A 97 16.85 6.07 1.59
C PHE A 97 16.76 6.91 0.32
N VAL A 98 15.54 7.25 -0.14
CA VAL A 98 15.32 8.04 -1.35
C VAL A 98 14.71 9.40 -1.07
N LEU A 99 14.37 9.69 0.19
CA LEU A 99 13.96 11.02 0.60
C LEU A 99 15.19 11.93 0.78
N PRO A 100 15.08 13.22 0.45
CA PRO A 100 16.14 14.17 0.73
C PRO A 100 16.37 14.25 2.24
N VAL A 101 17.63 14.14 2.66
CA VAL A 101 18.03 14.47 4.03
C VAL A 101 17.89 15.99 4.19
N GLU A 102 17.21 16.44 5.25
CA GLU A 102 17.12 17.87 5.57
C GLU A 102 18.53 18.50 5.48
N PRO A 103 18.69 19.61 4.75
CA PRO A 103 20.02 20.10 4.40
C PRO A 103 20.79 20.46 5.68
N PRO A 104 21.98 19.88 5.92
CA PRO A 104 22.98 20.54 6.74
C PRO A 104 23.28 21.91 6.12
N GLN A 105 23.55 22.91 6.94
CA GLN A 105 23.64 24.33 6.59
C GLN A 105 24.68 24.74 5.51
N GLU A 106 25.28 23.82 4.74
CA GLU A 106 26.32 24.12 3.76
C GLU A 106 26.18 23.28 2.48
N GLN A 107 25.66 23.91 1.42
CA GLN A 107 25.98 23.78 -0.02
C GLN A 107 26.57 22.46 -0.56
N GLN A 108 26.09 21.30 -0.14
CA GLN A 108 26.43 20.03 -0.77
C GLN A 108 25.28 19.61 -1.70
N TYR A 109 25.58 19.48 -3.00
CA TYR A 109 24.66 19.00 -4.03
C TYR A 109 24.24 17.56 -3.67
N THR A 110 23.14 17.39 -2.95
CA THR A 110 22.56 16.08 -2.67
C THR A 110 21.74 15.66 -3.88
N ASP A 111 22.03 14.46 -4.38
CA ASP A 111 21.30 13.88 -5.51
C ASP A 111 19.86 13.62 -5.07
N ASP A 112 18.90 14.28 -5.71
CA ASP A 112 17.49 14.18 -5.35
C ASP A 112 16.91 12.85 -5.86
N ASN A 113 16.84 11.88 -4.96
CA ASN A 113 16.31 10.54 -5.25
C ASN A 113 14.80 10.44 -5.05
N SER A 114 14.10 11.53 -4.72
CA SER A 114 12.65 11.55 -4.48
C SER A 114 11.85 11.03 -5.67
N HIS A 115 12.37 11.24 -6.89
CA HIS A 115 11.83 10.73 -8.14
C HIS A 115 11.60 9.20 -8.15
N VAL A 116 12.33 8.42 -7.35
CA VAL A 116 12.13 6.97 -7.21
C VAL A 116 10.82 6.69 -6.49
N LEU A 117 10.56 7.41 -5.39
CA LEU A 117 9.32 7.29 -4.64
C LEU A 117 8.13 7.80 -5.46
N ASP A 118 8.28 8.94 -6.13
CA ASP A 118 7.23 9.50 -7.00
C ASP A 118 6.86 8.53 -8.13
N LYS A 119 7.86 7.90 -8.74
CA LYS A 119 7.64 6.87 -9.77
C LYS A 119 6.88 5.67 -9.20
N TYR A 120 7.28 5.17 -8.03
CA TYR A 120 6.61 4.07 -7.34
C TYR A 120 5.14 4.39 -7.05
N VAL A 121 4.86 5.57 -6.48
CA VAL A 121 3.49 6.03 -6.18
C VAL A 121 2.68 6.17 -7.47
N THR A 122 3.27 6.72 -8.53
CA THR A 122 2.62 6.87 -9.84
C THR A 122 2.20 5.52 -10.42
N LEU A 123 3.08 4.52 -10.38
CA LEU A 123 2.79 3.16 -10.86
C LEU A 123 1.61 2.52 -10.09
N CYS A 124 1.59 2.67 -8.76
CA CYS A 124 0.48 2.19 -7.94
C CYS A 124 -0.84 2.89 -8.27
N ARG A 125 -0.84 4.23 -8.38
CA ARG A 125 -2.04 5.02 -8.72
C ARG A 125 -2.59 4.65 -10.09
N GLN A 126 -1.73 4.56 -11.09
CA GLN A 126 -2.14 4.25 -12.47
C GLN A 126 -2.64 2.81 -12.63
N SER A 127 -2.16 1.87 -11.81
CA SER A 127 -2.70 0.51 -11.78
C SER A 127 -4.18 0.47 -11.36
N CYS A 128 -4.64 1.47 -10.61
CA CYS A 128 -6.04 1.67 -10.24
C CYS A 128 -6.74 2.76 -11.07
N GLY A 129 -6.08 3.27 -12.12
CA GLY A 129 -6.55 4.38 -12.94
C GLY A 129 -7.36 3.96 -14.16
N PHE A 130 -8.19 4.89 -14.63
CA PHE A 130 -8.87 4.84 -15.92
C PHE A 130 -9.41 6.22 -16.26
N GLN A 131 -9.62 6.50 -17.54
CA GLN A 131 -10.23 7.75 -17.96
C GLN A 131 -11.70 7.78 -17.52
N SER A 132 -12.04 8.72 -16.65
CA SER A 132 -13.42 8.86 -16.16
C SER A 132 -14.37 9.29 -17.30
N PRO A 133 -15.51 8.60 -17.50
CA PRO A 133 -16.43 8.89 -18.62
C PRO A 133 -17.04 10.30 -18.61
N CYS A 134 -17.11 10.95 -17.44
CA CYS A 134 -17.80 12.24 -17.27
C CYS A 134 -16.86 13.44 -17.44
N CYS A 135 -15.64 13.36 -16.91
CA CYS A 135 -14.76 14.50 -16.73
C CYS A 135 -13.45 14.38 -17.53
N HIS A 136 -13.22 13.24 -18.19
CA HIS A 136 -12.02 12.95 -18.97
C HIS A 136 -10.70 13.20 -18.20
N ASN A 137 -10.73 13.12 -16.87
CA ASN A 137 -9.53 13.26 -16.05
C ASN A 137 -8.59 12.07 -16.32
N GLU A 138 -7.45 12.35 -16.96
CA GLU A 138 -6.44 11.37 -17.34
C GLU A 138 -5.66 10.82 -16.14
N GLU A 139 -5.59 11.58 -15.05
CA GLU A 139 -4.91 11.20 -13.80
C GLU A 139 -5.86 10.55 -12.78
N TYR A 140 -7.10 10.26 -13.18
CA TYR A 140 -8.09 9.66 -12.31
C TYR A 140 -7.66 8.27 -11.83
N THR A 141 -7.79 8.04 -10.52
CA THR A 141 -7.52 6.76 -9.88
C THR A 141 -8.59 6.42 -8.85
N MET A 142 -8.94 5.13 -8.75
CA MET A 142 -9.75 4.61 -7.65
C MET A 142 -8.97 4.45 -6.35
N LEU A 143 -7.63 4.56 -6.38
CA LEU A 143 -6.81 4.38 -5.20
C LEU A 143 -7.05 5.54 -4.21
N PRO A 144 -7.58 5.28 -3.00
CA PRO A 144 -7.77 6.33 -2.00
C PRO A 144 -6.44 7.00 -1.68
N GLN A 145 -6.48 8.33 -1.59
CA GLN A 145 -5.41 9.04 -0.89
C GLN A 145 -5.41 8.58 0.58
N ARG A 146 -4.23 8.61 1.21
CA ARG A 146 -4.20 8.58 2.68
C ARG A 146 -4.94 9.83 3.12
N TYR A 147 -5.83 9.73 4.12
CA TYR A 147 -6.46 10.91 4.70
C TYR A 147 -5.35 11.96 4.93
N ALA A 148 -5.46 13.13 4.29
CA ALA A 148 -4.81 14.30 4.85
C ALA A 148 -5.30 14.36 6.30
N GLU A 149 -4.41 14.54 7.25
CA GLU A 149 -4.79 14.74 8.65
C GLU A 149 -5.73 15.94 8.69
N SER A 150 -7.04 15.72 8.55
CA SER A 150 -8.03 16.69 8.93
C SER A 150 -7.86 16.81 10.44
N GLU A 151 -7.51 18.01 10.88
CA GLU A 151 -7.21 18.36 12.28
C GLU A 151 -8.38 18.10 13.24
N ASP A 152 -9.53 17.62 12.74
CA ASP A 152 -10.73 17.25 13.48
C ASP A 152 -10.99 15.74 13.36
N GLY A 153 -10.35 14.95 14.23
CA GLY A 153 -10.38 13.48 14.25
C GLY A 153 -11.66 12.84 14.80
N ASP A 154 -12.85 13.37 14.51
CA ASP A 154 -14.12 12.81 15.01
C ASP A 154 -15.32 13.02 14.07
N ASP A 155 -15.13 12.89 12.76
CA ASP A 155 -16.28 12.81 11.85
C ASP A 155 -16.98 11.45 12.03
N ASP A 156 -18.24 11.49 12.48
CA ASP A 156 -19.11 10.31 12.65
C ASP A 156 -19.32 9.50 11.35
N ASP A 157 -19.00 10.11 10.20
CA ASP A 157 -18.99 9.49 8.86
C ASP A 157 -17.89 8.43 8.69
N ASP A 158 -16.81 8.48 9.50
CA ASP A 158 -15.71 7.51 9.49
C ASP A 158 -15.98 6.27 10.39
N LYS A 159 -17.22 6.01 10.80
CA LYS A 159 -17.59 4.84 11.62
C LYS A 159 -18.42 3.83 10.83
N VAL A 160 -18.04 2.55 10.87
CA VAL A 160 -18.85 1.45 10.30
C VAL A 160 -19.74 0.87 11.37
N GLU A 161 -21.00 0.61 11.03
CA GLU A 161 -21.92 -0.19 11.84
C GLU A 161 -21.63 -1.68 11.68
N LEU A 162 -21.15 -2.31 12.76
CA LEU A 162 -20.81 -3.72 12.82
C LEU A 162 -21.67 -4.45 13.85
N VAL A 163 -21.96 -5.73 13.60
CA VAL A 163 -22.57 -6.63 14.60
C VAL A 163 -21.53 -7.17 15.57
N GLU A 164 -21.96 -7.73 16.70
CA GLU A 164 -21.09 -8.25 17.76
C GLU A 164 -19.99 -9.21 17.23
N GLU A 165 -20.34 -10.19 16.41
CA GLU A 165 -19.36 -11.12 15.82
C GLU A 165 -18.30 -10.43 14.94
N GLN A 166 -18.68 -9.34 14.27
CA GLN A 166 -17.77 -8.53 13.44
C GLN A 166 -16.86 -7.66 14.31
N LEU A 167 -17.35 -7.16 15.43
CA LEU A 167 -16.57 -6.39 16.40
C LEU A 167 -15.49 -7.26 17.04
N GLU A 168 -15.83 -8.50 17.41
CA GLU A 168 -14.88 -9.47 17.95
C GLU A 168 -13.77 -9.84 16.96
N ALA A 169 -14.03 -9.72 15.64
CA ALA A 169 -13.06 -9.99 14.59
C ALA A 169 -12.07 -8.83 14.35
N LEU A 170 -12.29 -7.63 14.91
CA LEU A 170 -11.44 -6.45 14.65
C LEU A 170 -9.97 -6.60 15.08
N PRO A 171 -9.63 -7.19 16.25
CA PRO A 171 -8.23 -7.37 16.63
C PRO A 171 -7.48 -8.26 15.64
N GLU A 172 -8.10 -9.35 15.20
CA GLU A 172 -7.54 -10.26 14.21
C GLU A 172 -7.42 -9.59 12.83
N LEU A 173 -8.43 -8.81 12.44
CA LEU A 173 -8.38 -8.01 11.22
C LEU A 173 -7.17 -7.08 11.20
N ARG A 174 -6.93 -6.34 12.30
CA ARG A 174 -5.79 -5.42 12.42
C ARG A 174 -4.47 -6.19 12.31
N ARG A 175 -4.33 -7.29 13.04
CA ARG A 175 -3.12 -8.14 13.01
C ARG A 175 -2.83 -8.66 11.59
N ARG A 176 -3.84 -9.21 10.91
CA ARG A 176 -3.71 -9.71 9.53
C ARG A 176 -3.42 -8.59 8.54
N CYS A 177 -3.97 -7.40 8.76
CA CYS A 177 -3.67 -6.26 7.90
C CYS A 177 -2.19 -5.80 8.04
N VAL A 178 -1.60 -5.89 9.23
CA VAL A 178 -0.16 -5.68 9.40
C VAL A 178 0.64 -6.72 8.61
N GLU A 179 0.31 -8.00 8.73
CA GLU A 179 0.98 -9.07 7.97
C GLU A 179 0.82 -8.89 6.45
N LEU A 180 -0.36 -8.43 6.01
CA LEU A 180 -0.61 -8.01 4.64
C LEU A 180 0.35 -6.88 4.23
N CYS A 181 0.48 -5.82 5.03
CA CYS A 181 1.34 -4.67 4.71
C CYS A 181 2.81 -5.07 4.54
N TYR A 182 3.30 -6.04 5.30
CA TYR A 182 4.68 -6.55 5.23
C TYR A 182 4.86 -7.74 4.26
N HIS A 183 3.90 -7.98 3.36
CA HIS A 183 3.92 -9.09 2.38
C HIS A 183 4.02 -10.50 3.00
N ARG A 184 3.65 -10.67 4.26
CA ARG A 184 3.63 -11.98 4.95
C ARG A 184 2.30 -12.69 4.80
N GLU A 185 1.27 -11.94 4.40
CA GLU A 185 -0.04 -12.48 4.05
C GLU A 185 -0.40 -12.13 2.60
N GLU A 186 -0.94 -13.12 1.89
CA GLU A 186 -1.42 -12.93 0.52
C GLU A 186 -2.73 -12.17 0.50
N VAL A 187 -2.87 -11.29 -0.50
CA VAL A 187 -4.06 -10.43 -0.66
C VAL A 187 -5.32 -11.27 -0.84
N ALA A 188 -5.21 -12.44 -1.48
CA ALA A 188 -6.32 -13.34 -1.72
C ALA A 188 -6.91 -13.88 -0.40
N ASP A 189 -6.05 -14.32 0.51
CA ASP A 189 -6.41 -14.96 1.77
C ASP A 189 -6.93 -13.91 2.77
N PHE A 190 -6.31 -12.74 2.81
CA PHE A 190 -6.78 -11.61 3.59
C PHE A 190 -8.18 -11.16 3.14
N TYR A 191 -8.39 -11.05 1.83
CA TYR A 191 -9.70 -10.66 1.28
C TYR A 191 -10.78 -11.73 1.52
N GLU A 192 -10.40 -13.01 1.50
CA GLU A 192 -11.31 -14.09 1.86
C GLU A 192 -11.73 -14.00 3.34
N PHE A 193 -10.77 -13.79 4.24
CA PHE A 193 -11.06 -13.52 5.65
C PHE A 193 -12.02 -12.34 5.82
N LEU A 194 -11.77 -11.21 5.14
CA LEU A 194 -12.67 -10.05 5.14
C LEU A 194 -14.07 -10.44 4.67
N SER A 195 -14.17 -11.19 3.57
CA SER A 195 -15.44 -11.60 2.98
C SER A 195 -16.25 -12.51 3.92
N THR A 196 -15.56 -13.41 4.64
CA THR A 196 -16.21 -14.35 5.56
C THR A 196 -16.61 -13.67 6.87
N LYS A 197 -15.74 -12.84 7.45
CA LYS A 197 -15.96 -12.27 8.79
C LYS A 197 -16.79 -10.99 8.77
N PHE A 198 -16.74 -10.23 7.69
CA PHE A 198 -17.45 -8.95 7.55
C PHE A 198 -18.48 -9.02 6.41
N ASP A 199 -19.16 -10.16 6.27
CA ASP A 199 -20.20 -10.35 5.25
C ASP A 199 -21.26 -9.22 5.32
N GLY A 200 -21.69 -8.75 4.15
CA GLY A 200 -22.55 -7.57 4.00
C GLY A 200 -21.93 -6.22 4.37
N ARG A 201 -20.72 -6.18 4.96
CA ARG A 201 -20.00 -4.96 5.38
C ARG A 201 -18.59 -4.83 4.80
N VAL A 202 -18.17 -5.76 3.94
CA VAL A 202 -16.82 -5.83 3.35
C VAL A 202 -16.40 -4.50 2.73
N GLU A 203 -17.24 -3.90 1.89
CA GLU A 203 -16.92 -2.65 1.21
C GLU A 203 -16.69 -1.51 2.21
N ALA A 204 -17.59 -1.33 3.18
CA ALA A 204 -17.45 -0.29 4.21
C ALA A 204 -16.17 -0.46 5.04
N VAL A 205 -15.88 -1.70 5.47
CA VAL A 205 -14.65 -2.01 6.23
C VAL A 205 -13.40 -1.76 5.39
N LEU A 206 -13.44 -2.16 4.11
CA LEU A 206 -12.35 -1.98 3.18
C LEU A 206 -12.01 -0.50 2.96
N TRP A 207 -13.01 0.34 2.71
CA TRP A 207 -12.78 1.78 2.49
C TRP A 207 -12.24 2.49 3.73
N GLN A 208 -12.50 1.98 4.94
CA GLN A 208 -11.82 2.47 6.15
C GLN A 208 -10.38 1.97 6.29
N LEU A 209 -10.09 0.75 5.85
CA LEU A 209 -8.75 0.17 5.94
C LEU A 209 -7.78 0.75 4.92
N LEU A 210 -8.22 0.95 3.68
CA LEU A 210 -7.33 1.33 2.57
C LEU A 210 -6.48 2.57 2.89
N PRO A 211 -7.04 3.69 3.38
CA PRO A 211 -6.24 4.87 3.70
C PRO A 211 -5.24 4.68 4.84
N LYS A 212 -5.40 3.64 5.67
CA LYS A 212 -4.54 3.33 6.82
C LYS A 212 -3.35 2.43 6.45
N ILE A 213 -3.34 1.85 5.24
CA ILE A 213 -2.19 1.12 4.68
C ILE A 213 -1.24 2.14 4.04
N VAL A 214 -0.05 2.39 4.58
CA VAL A 214 0.89 3.39 4.03
C VAL A 214 1.46 2.95 2.69
N ASP A 215 1.83 1.69 2.55
CA ASP A 215 2.35 1.12 1.30
C ASP A 215 1.30 1.16 0.17
N GLU A 216 1.56 1.99 -0.84
CA GLU A 216 0.65 2.16 -1.98
C GLU A 216 0.48 0.89 -2.81
N GLU A 217 1.48 0.02 -2.92
CA GLU A 217 1.32 -1.25 -3.65
C GLU A 217 0.36 -2.16 -2.91
N ARG A 218 0.51 -2.31 -1.59
CA ARG A 218 -0.40 -3.13 -0.78
C ARG A 218 -1.81 -2.60 -0.77
N ARG A 219 -1.97 -1.28 -0.65
CA ARG A 219 -3.27 -0.61 -0.75
C ARG A 219 -3.92 -0.87 -2.11
N ALA A 220 -3.17 -0.68 -3.19
CA ALA A 220 -3.67 -0.89 -4.54
C ALA A 220 -3.98 -2.35 -4.84
N ALA A 221 -3.14 -3.29 -4.40
CA ALA A 221 -3.37 -4.73 -4.57
C ALA A 221 -4.67 -5.17 -3.90
N LEU A 222 -4.92 -4.71 -2.67
CA LEU A 222 -6.13 -4.99 -1.91
C LEU A 222 -7.38 -4.40 -2.59
N LEU A 223 -7.32 -3.14 -3.03
CA LEU A 223 -8.40 -2.50 -3.77
C LEU A 223 -8.70 -3.23 -5.09
N LEU A 224 -7.67 -3.58 -5.87
CA LEU A 224 -7.84 -4.29 -7.15
C LEU A 224 -8.45 -5.69 -6.94
N ARG A 225 -8.11 -6.38 -5.84
CA ARG A 225 -8.75 -7.65 -5.47
C ARG A 225 -10.25 -7.45 -5.23
N HIS A 226 -10.64 -6.41 -4.51
CA HIS A 226 -12.04 -6.06 -4.29
C HIS A 226 -12.75 -5.76 -5.61
N LEU A 227 -12.24 -4.81 -6.40
CA LEU A 227 -12.86 -4.37 -7.66
C LEU A 227 -12.92 -5.48 -8.71
N ARG A 228 -12.06 -6.50 -8.64
CA ARG A 228 -12.17 -7.68 -9.51
C ARG A 228 -13.35 -8.59 -9.11
N ARG A 229 -13.66 -8.70 -7.82
CA ARG A 229 -14.81 -9.47 -7.33
C ARG A 229 -16.12 -8.69 -7.40
N ASN A 230 -16.07 -7.39 -7.09
CA ASN A 230 -17.20 -6.47 -7.10
C ASN A 230 -16.91 -5.33 -8.09
N PRO A 231 -17.13 -5.54 -9.39
CA PRO A 231 -16.68 -4.59 -10.40
C PRO A 231 -17.58 -3.38 -10.56
N ASP A 232 -18.85 -3.48 -10.17
CA ASP A 232 -19.77 -2.36 -10.22
C ASP A 232 -19.39 -1.34 -9.14
N THR A 233 -18.98 -0.15 -9.58
CA THR A 233 -18.46 0.90 -8.70
C THR A 233 -18.84 2.29 -9.20
N GLN A 234 -18.44 3.33 -8.47
CA GLN A 234 -18.68 4.73 -8.84
C GLN A 234 -17.37 5.50 -8.81
N THR A 235 -17.22 6.46 -9.73
CA THR A 235 -16.06 7.34 -9.69
C THR A 235 -16.14 8.29 -8.49
N HIS A 236 -15.03 8.54 -7.80
CA HIS A 236 -14.97 9.52 -6.71
C HIS A 236 -15.07 10.98 -7.19
N CYS A 237 -14.69 11.25 -8.45
CA CYS A 237 -14.67 12.62 -8.98
C CYS A 237 -16.06 13.18 -9.33
N CYS A 238 -16.99 12.33 -9.81
CA CYS A 238 -18.30 12.79 -10.31
C CYS A 238 -19.45 11.81 -10.02
N GLY A 239 -19.20 10.71 -9.29
CA GLY A 239 -20.22 9.70 -8.98
C GLY A 239 -20.69 8.85 -10.17
N ALA A 240 -20.01 8.88 -11.32
CA ALA A 240 -20.42 8.10 -12.48
C ALA A 240 -20.35 6.59 -12.19
N LYS A 241 -21.45 5.88 -12.46
CA LYS A 241 -21.57 4.43 -12.31
C LYS A 241 -20.89 3.71 -13.47
N LEU A 242 -20.02 2.77 -13.15
CA LEU A 242 -19.29 1.98 -14.15
C LEU A 242 -18.93 0.60 -13.63
N CYS A 243 -18.50 -0.25 -14.56
CA CYS A 243 -17.87 -1.52 -14.24
C CYS A 243 -16.35 -1.41 -14.33
N PHE A 244 -15.64 -1.69 -13.25
CA PHE A 244 -14.18 -1.59 -13.20
C PHE A 244 -13.48 -2.60 -14.13
N LYS A 245 -14.12 -3.71 -14.51
CA LYS A 245 -13.53 -4.71 -15.42
C LYS A 245 -13.46 -4.21 -16.86
N CYS A 246 -14.58 -3.75 -17.41
CA CYS A 246 -14.67 -3.33 -18.82
C CYS A 246 -14.65 -1.81 -19.03
N LYS A 247 -14.68 -1.04 -17.94
CA LYS A 247 -14.75 0.43 -17.92
C LYS A 247 -16.00 1.02 -18.59
N ALA A 248 -16.97 0.17 -18.94
CA ALA A 248 -18.24 0.61 -19.51
C ALA A 248 -19.10 1.30 -18.45
N VAL A 249 -19.90 2.27 -18.92
CA VAL A 249 -20.94 2.91 -18.11
C VAL A 249 -22.04 1.91 -17.77
N ASN A 250 -22.69 2.13 -16.62
CA ASN A 250 -23.73 1.29 -16.03
C ASN A 250 -23.22 -0.01 -15.38
N HIS A 251 -23.92 -0.37 -14.29
CA HIS A 251 -23.70 -1.58 -13.53
C HIS A 251 -24.34 -2.78 -14.24
N HIS A 252 -23.61 -3.89 -14.29
CA HIS A 252 -24.04 -5.11 -14.99
C HIS A 252 -23.56 -6.38 -14.27
N GLY A 253 -23.31 -6.31 -12.97
CA GLY A 253 -22.92 -7.45 -12.14
C GLY A 253 -21.60 -8.10 -12.57
N GLY A 254 -20.78 -7.39 -13.35
CA GLY A 254 -19.58 -7.94 -13.96
C GLY A 254 -19.78 -8.83 -15.20
N ASP A 255 -21.00 -8.97 -15.72
CA ASP A 255 -21.27 -9.60 -17.02
C ASP A 255 -20.86 -8.68 -18.18
N CYS A 256 -19.54 -8.63 -18.44
CA CYS A 256 -18.97 -7.70 -19.42
C CYS A 256 -19.23 -8.10 -20.88
N ALA A 257 -19.79 -9.30 -21.13
CA ALA A 257 -19.95 -9.84 -22.48
C ALA A 257 -21.02 -9.09 -23.30
N SER A 258 -22.02 -8.54 -22.63
CA SER A 258 -23.11 -7.75 -23.23
C SER A 258 -22.72 -6.30 -23.50
N SER A 259 -21.78 -5.75 -22.73
CA SER A 259 -21.29 -4.37 -22.82
C SER A 259 -20.28 -4.14 -23.95
N ALA A 260 -19.64 -5.19 -24.46
CA ALA A 260 -18.64 -5.10 -25.54
C ALA A 260 -19.24 -4.87 -26.96
N ARG A 261 -20.56 -4.70 -27.07
CA ARG A 261 -21.29 -4.56 -28.35
C ARG A 261 -21.98 -3.19 -28.54
N GLN A 262 -21.69 -2.20 -27.69
CA GLN A 262 -22.21 -0.84 -27.80
C GLN A 262 -21.10 0.14 -28.13
#